data_AF-A0A4U9CRW8-F1
#
_entry.id   AF-A0A4U9CRW8-F1
#
_cell.length_a   1.000
_cell.length_b   1.000
_cell.length_c   1.000
_cell.angle_alpha   90.00
_cell.angle_beta   90.00
_cell.angle_gamma   90.00
#
_symmetry.space_group_name_H-M   'P 1'
#
loop_
_entity.id
_entity.type
_entity.pdbx_description
1 polymer ?
#
loop_
_entity_poly.entity_id
_entity_poly.type
_entity_poly.pdbx_seq_one_letter_code
_entity_poly.pdbx_strand_id
1 'polypeptide(L)'
;MFTILLAGITFKLIIMMKKIIENDFSRIDLNLLTVFLVLYREGSVTRSAEVLHLGQPAISGALKRLREMFNDPLFVRSAKGMLPTRALKR
;
A
#
# COMPACT_ATOMS: atom_id res chain seq x y z
N MET A 1 -44.54 -14.16 -3.22
CA MET A 1 -43.45 -14.15 -4.23
C MET A 1 -42.74 -12.79 -4.30
N PHE A 2 -43.48 -11.68 -4.45
CA PHE A 2 -42.93 -10.31 -4.54
C PHE A 2 -42.13 -9.86 -3.30
N THR A 3 -42.62 -10.18 -2.10
CA THR A 3 -41.95 -9.85 -0.81
C THR A 3 -40.64 -10.61 -0.59
N ILE A 4 -40.55 -11.87 -1.05
CA ILE A 4 -39.35 -12.69 -0.95
C ILE A 4 -38.26 -12.16 -1.90
N LEU A 5 -38.64 -11.73 -3.10
CA LEU A 5 -37.73 -11.10 -4.07
C LEU A 5 -37.18 -9.77 -3.52
N LEU A 6 -38.04 -8.93 -2.96
CA LEU A 6 -37.63 -7.66 -2.36
C LEU A 6 -36.64 -7.90 -1.22
N ALA A 7 -36.96 -8.79 -0.27
CA ALA A 7 -36.08 -9.13 0.85
C ALA A 7 -34.71 -9.68 0.39
N GLY A 8 -34.69 -10.52 -0.64
CA GLY A 8 -33.44 -11.04 -1.23
C GLY A 8 -32.59 -9.94 -1.87
N ILE A 9 -33.21 -8.97 -2.55
CA ILE A 9 -32.52 -7.79 -3.09
C ILE A 9 -31.99 -6.92 -1.96
N THR A 10 -32.79 -6.63 -0.93
CA THR A 10 -32.37 -5.81 0.22
C THR A 10 -31.21 -6.47 0.97
N PHE A 11 -31.25 -7.78 1.20
CA PHE A 11 -30.17 -8.52 1.82
C PHE A 11 -28.89 -8.49 0.97
N LYS A 12 -29.01 -8.72 -0.34
CA LYS A 12 -27.88 -8.66 -1.27
C LYS A 12 -27.27 -7.25 -1.34
N LEU A 13 -28.10 -6.20 -1.27
CA LEU A 13 -27.65 -4.81 -1.18
C LEU A 13 -26.89 -4.55 0.12
N ILE A 14 -27.39 -5.01 1.27
CA ILE A 14 -26.73 -4.83 2.58
C ILE A 14 -25.37 -5.53 2.61
N ILE A 15 -25.29 -6.77 2.10
CA ILE A 15 -24.03 -7.50 1.98
C ILE A 15 -23.07 -6.80 1.00
N MET A 16 -23.58 -6.27 -0.11
CA MET A 16 -22.77 -5.50 -1.07
C MET A 16 -22.28 -4.17 -0.49
N MET A 17 -23.12 -3.44 0.25
CA MET A 17 -22.77 -2.21 0.94
C MET A 17 -21.75 -2.48 2.06
N LYS A 18 -21.92 -3.56 2.84
CA LYS A 18 -20.89 -4.01 3.78
C LYS A 18 -19.58 -4.33 3.09
N LYS A 19 -19.58 -5.03 1.95
CA LYS A 19 -18.38 -5.33 1.17
C LYS A 19 -17.69 -4.08 0.60
N ILE A 20 -18.47 -3.06 0.22
CA ILE A 20 -17.95 -1.76 -0.23
C ILE A 20 -17.30 -0.99 0.94
N ILE A 21 -17.85 -1.11 2.15
CA ILE A 21 -17.31 -0.51 3.39
C ILE A 21 -16.14 -1.36 3.97
N GLU A 22 -16.13 -2.66 3.72
CA GLU A 22 -15.07 -3.64 4.08
C GLU A 22 -13.94 -3.70 3.04
N ASN A 23 -13.78 -2.69 2.17
CA ASN A 23 -12.43 -2.34 1.75
C ASN A 23 -11.80 -1.72 2.99
N ASP A 24 -11.19 -2.55 3.82
CA ASP A 24 -10.67 -2.20 5.14
C ASP A 24 -9.45 -1.26 4.99
N PHE A 25 -9.68 -0.01 4.56
CA PHE A 25 -8.67 1.05 4.47
C PHE A 25 -8.03 1.31 5.84
N SER A 26 -8.69 0.90 6.93
CA SER A 26 -8.13 0.90 8.28
C SER A 26 -6.88 0.01 8.42
N ARG A 27 -6.72 -1.00 7.55
CA ARG A 27 -5.54 -1.88 7.49
C ARG A 27 -4.45 -1.36 6.55
N ILE A 28 -4.72 -0.33 5.76
CA ILE A 28 -3.69 0.29 4.95
C ILE A 28 -2.83 1.11 5.90
N ASP A 29 -1.65 0.58 6.23
CA ASP A 29 -0.61 1.31 6.95
C ASP A 29 -0.17 2.49 6.07
N LEU A 30 -0.80 3.65 6.26
CA LEU A 30 -0.54 4.88 5.51
C LEU A 30 0.93 5.29 5.59
N ASN A 31 1.64 4.88 6.65
CA ASN A 31 3.07 5.12 6.76
C ASN A 31 3.85 4.37 5.67
N LEU A 32 3.39 3.20 5.20
CA LEU A 32 4.02 2.48 4.09
C LEU A 32 3.91 3.26 2.79
N LEU A 33 2.76 3.87 2.51
CA LEU A 33 2.58 4.71 1.32
C LEU A 33 3.47 5.95 1.37
N THR A 34 3.56 6.60 2.53
CA THR A 34 4.44 7.75 2.74
C THR A 34 5.91 7.37 2.52
N VAL A 35 6.37 6.27 3.11
CA VAL A 35 7.74 5.77 2.91
C VAL A 35 7.99 5.43 1.43
N PHE A 36 7.03 4.79 0.76
CA PHE A 36 7.14 4.46 -0.65
C PHE A 36 7.35 5.71 -1.52
N LEU A 37 6.51 6.74 -1.35
CA LEU A 37 6.56 7.96 -2.14
C LEU A 37 7.87 8.75 -1.90
N VAL A 38 8.30 8.87 -0.65
CA VAL A 38 9.56 9.54 -0.33
C VAL A 38 10.75 8.75 -0.88
N LEU A 39 10.76 7.42 -0.74
CA LEU A 39 11.84 6.59 -1.29
C LEU A 39 11.89 6.67 -2.82
N TYR A 40 10.74 6.73 -3.48
CA TYR A 40 10.64 6.93 -4.92
C TYR A 40 11.25 8.25 -5.36
N ARG A 41 10.94 9.33 -4.65
CA ARG A 41 11.46 10.68 -4.94
C ARG A 41 12.96 10.80 -4.65
N GLU A 42 13.40 10.36 -3.47
CA GLU A 42 14.76 10.59 -3.00
C GLU A 42 15.77 9.57 -3.52
N GLY A 43 15.31 8.38 -3.92
CA GLY A 43 16.16 7.30 -4.41
C GLY A 43 17.21 6.83 -3.38
N SER A 44 16.99 7.09 -2.08
CA SER A 44 17.96 6.79 -1.02
C SER A 44 17.24 6.50 0.29
N VAL A 45 17.57 5.37 0.92
CA VAL A 45 17.04 4.98 2.24
C VAL A 45 17.46 5.99 3.31
N THR A 46 18.71 6.45 3.28
CA THR A 46 19.24 7.42 4.24
C THR A 46 18.54 8.77 4.12
N ARG A 47 18.45 9.34 2.89
CA ARG A 47 17.75 10.62 2.69
C ARG A 47 16.26 10.52 3.01
N SER A 48 15.63 9.39 2.71
CA SER A 48 14.21 9.18 3.06
C SER A 48 13.99 9.17 4.57
N ALA A 49 14.93 8.57 5.32
CA ALA A 49 14.89 8.56 6.78
C ALA A 49 15.03 9.99 7.34
N GLU A 50 15.95 10.79 6.79
CA GLU A 50 16.12 12.19 7.16
C GLU A 50 14.87 13.03 6.87
N VAL A 51 14.31 12.93 5.66
CA VAL A 51 13.11 13.68 5.22
C VAL A 51 11.88 13.34 6.07
N LEU A 52 11.75 12.08 6.48
CA LEU A 52 10.63 11.62 7.30
C LEU A 52 10.89 11.76 8.81
N HIS A 53 12.07 12.22 9.22
CA HIS A 53 12.51 12.26 10.62
C HIS A 53 12.41 10.89 11.31
N LEU A 54 12.77 9.83 10.58
CA LEU A 54 12.77 8.44 11.05
C LEU A 54 14.19 7.87 11.05
N GLY A 55 14.38 6.74 11.73
CA GLY A 55 15.59 5.93 11.58
C GLY A 55 15.58 5.10 10.30
N GLN A 56 16.75 4.85 9.70
CA GLN A 56 16.90 3.93 8.55
C GLN A 56 16.28 2.52 8.77
N PRO A 57 16.28 1.93 10.00
CA PRO A 57 15.58 0.67 10.26
C PRO A 57 14.07 0.75 9.99
N ALA A 58 13.42 1.88 10.28
CA ALA A 58 12.00 2.08 10.02
C ALA A 58 11.71 2.09 8.52
N ILE A 59 12.54 2.79 7.73
CA ILE A 59 12.44 2.83 6.26
C ILE A 59 12.66 1.43 5.66
N SER A 60 13.70 0.72 6.13
CA SER A 60 14.02 -0.63 5.65
C SER A 60 12.91 -1.64 6.01
N GLY A 61 12.34 -1.53 7.22
CA GLY A 61 11.22 -2.35 7.66
C GLY A 61 9.95 -2.08 6.85
N ALA A 62 9.63 -0.81 6.58
CA ALA A 62 8.52 -0.44 5.73
C ALA A 62 8.69 -0.95 4.29
N LEU A 63 9.88 -0.81 3.70
CA LEU A 63 10.18 -1.37 2.38
C LEU A 63 10.04 -2.90 2.35
N LYS A 64 10.44 -3.61 3.42
CA LYS A 64 10.24 -5.06 3.53
C LYS A 64 8.75 -5.41 3.51
N ARG A 65 7.92 -4.74 4.32
CA ARG A 65 6.46 -4.98 4.35
C ARG A 65 5.81 -4.69 3.00
N LEU A 66 6.21 -3.60 2.34
CA LEU A 66 5.74 -3.28 0.98
C LEU A 66 6.08 -4.40 0.00
N ARG A 67 7.31 -4.92 0.02
CA ARG A 67 7.73 -6.03 -0.85
C ARG A 67 6.90 -7.29 -0.62
N GLU A 68 6.60 -7.60 0.63
CA GLU A 68 5.75 -8.74 1.01
C GLU A 68 4.30 -8.54 0.53
N MET A 69 3.73 -7.35 0.72
CA MET A 69 2.37 -7.02 0.30
C MET A 69 2.16 -7.11 -1.22
N PHE A 70 3.14 -6.61 -1.99
CA PHE A 70 3.06 -6.58 -3.45
C PHE A 70 3.67 -7.83 -4.11
N ASN A 71 4.35 -8.67 -3.33
CA ASN A 71 5.19 -9.75 -3.84
C ASN A 71 6.13 -9.29 -4.98
N ASP A 72 6.69 -8.07 -4.85
CA ASP A 72 7.56 -7.43 -5.83
C ASP A 72 8.74 -6.77 -5.11
N PRO A 73 9.97 -6.74 -5.68
CA PRO A 73 11.09 -6.04 -5.08
C PRO A 73 10.89 -4.52 -4.91
N LEU A 74 10.01 -3.91 -5.71
CA LEU A 74 9.64 -2.50 -5.80
C LEU A 74 10.80 -1.56 -6.14
N PHE A 75 11.87 -1.60 -5.35
CA PHE A 75 13.10 -0.86 -5.57
C PHE A 75 14.31 -1.80 -5.54
N VAL A 76 15.25 -1.58 -6.45
CA VAL A 76 16.53 -2.30 -6.54
C VAL A 76 17.69 -1.36 -6.33
N ARG A 77 18.75 -1.86 -5.68
CA ARG A 77 19.96 -1.09 -5.45
C ARG A 77 20.77 -0.97 -6.74
N SER A 78 21.25 0.23 -7.03
CA SER A 78 22.07 0.57 -8.19
C SER A 78 23.18 1.52 -7.78
N ALA A 79 24.16 1.73 -8.67
CA ALA A 79 25.20 2.75 -8.50
C ALA A 79 24.61 4.16 -8.32
N LYS A 80 23.41 4.41 -8.87
CA LYS A 80 22.69 5.70 -8.75
C LYS A 80 21.80 5.81 -7.50
N GLY A 81 21.80 4.80 -6.63
CA GLY A 81 20.92 4.71 -5.46
C GLY A 81 19.84 3.63 -5.61
N MET A 82 18.73 3.81 -4.91
CA MET A 82 17.55 2.93 -4.99
C MET A 82 16.69 3.35 -6.17
N LEU A 83 16.53 2.46 -7.13
CA LEU A 83 15.74 2.71 -8.34
C LEU A 83 14.45 1.87 -8.34
N PRO A 84 13.32 2.44 -8.78
CA PRO A 84 12.08 1.66 -8.93
C PRO A 84 12.26 0.56 -9.99
N THR A 85 11.64 -0.59 -9.75
CA THR A 85 11.55 -1.69 -10.72
C THR A 85 10.76 -1.24 -11.96
N ARG A 86 10.87 -2.00 -13.05
CA ARG A 86 10.11 -1.70 -14.28
C ARG A 86 8.60 -1.73 -14.05
N ALA A 87 8.12 -2.55 -13.12
CA ALA A 87 6.70 -2.66 -12.77
C ALA A 87 6.14 -1.33 -12.22
N LEU A 88 6.94 -0.57 -11.45
CA LEU A 88 6.56 0.73 -10.89
C LEU A 88 6.63 1.90 -11.87
N LYS A 89 7.10 1.69 -13.10
CA LYS A 89 7.22 2.75 -14.13
C LYS A 89 6.03 2.78 -15.09
N ARG A 90 5.06 1.90 -14.91
CA ARG A 90 3.83 1.79 -15.72
C ARG A 90 2.71 2.55 -15.03
#